data_AF-A0A426VVJ1-F1
#
_entry.id   AF-A0A426VVJ1-F1
#
_cell.length_a   1.000
_cell.length_b   1.000
_cell.length_c   1.000
_cell.angle_alpha   90.00
_cell.angle_beta   90.00
_cell.angle_gamma   90.00
#
_symmetry.space_group_name_H-M   'P 1'
#
loop_
_entity.id
_entity.type
_entity.pdbx_description
1 polymer ?
#
loop_
_entity_poly.entity_id
_entity_poly.type
_entity_poly.pdbx_seq_one_letter_code
_entity_poly.pdbx_strand_id
1 'polypeptide(L)'
;MKKVLVLYYSQSGQLKGVVDSFISKLYDEEIEVDIKQIEPLRPYPYPWNFYEFADEFPEAVHMDGCEVKELEDLADSYDLIILGYTIWFLSPSTPIVGFLKSDQAKKIFKDKPVVTLIACRDMWVLAQEKMKALLGNLGAKLIDNVALTDQGKGIYSFVTTPRWLLTGKKDAFWFFPPAGISQRDIDEASRFGERLKIALKDNKEKEGKPILQNLGAVNVDGKLIASEIIATRSSKIWGKIIKLFGKKRSFGRRVGLTLYSIFLVLLVFTIVPLNIMVRKLLNIFQKEKLRSLEIKYEKPSGR
;
A
#
# COMPACT_ATOMS: atom_id res chain seq x y z
N MET A 1 28.48 12.02 -4.74
CA MET A 1 27.68 10.83 -5.08
C MET A 1 26.58 10.68 -4.04
N LYS A 2 25.33 10.59 -4.49
CA LYS A 2 24.13 10.34 -3.68
C LYS A 2 23.89 8.85 -3.56
N LYS A 3 23.45 8.38 -2.40
CA LYS A 3 23.06 6.98 -2.19
C LYS A 3 21.58 6.88 -1.88
N VAL A 4 20.84 6.13 -2.68
CA VAL A 4 19.39 5.89 -2.51
C VAL A 4 19.15 4.43 -2.16
N LEU A 5 18.44 4.17 -1.06
CA LEU A 5 18.02 2.82 -0.69
C LEU A 5 16.58 2.59 -1.12
N VAL A 6 16.35 1.58 -1.94
CA VAL A 6 15.03 1.12 -2.36
C VAL A 6 14.67 -0.13 -1.57
N LEU A 7 13.67 -0.01 -0.70
CA LEU A 7 13.12 -1.11 0.09
C LEU A 7 11.75 -1.48 -0.42
N TYR A 8 11.49 -2.76 -0.65
CA TYR A 8 10.15 -3.19 -1.07
C TYR A 8 9.82 -4.61 -0.66
N TYR A 9 8.52 -4.91 -0.60
CA TYR A 9 8.01 -6.27 -0.56
C TYR A 9 6.91 -6.43 -1.62
N SER A 10 7.13 -7.31 -2.59
CA SER A 10 6.16 -7.61 -3.65
C SER A 10 5.79 -9.08 -3.65
N GLN A 11 4.52 -9.38 -3.44
CA GLN A 11 4.03 -10.75 -3.46
C GLN A 11 3.72 -11.25 -4.87
N SER A 12 2.93 -10.50 -5.64
CA SER A 12 2.51 -10.89 -7.00
C SER A 12 3.46 -10.39 -8.10
N GLY A 13 4.54 -9.68 -7.73
CA GLY A 13 5.45 -9.02 -8.65
C GLY A 13 4.98 -7.65 -9.18
N GLN A 14 3.68 -7.30 -9.06
CA GLN A 14 3.18 -6.03 -9.60
C GLN A 14 3.90 -4.81 -8.98
N LEU A 15 4.05 -4.77 -7.65
CA LEU A 15 4.78 -3.68 -7.00
C LEU A 15 6.24 -3.64 -7.45
N LYS A 16 6.89 -4.79 -7.67
CA LYS A 16 8.26 -4.81 -8.19
C LYS A 16 8.32 -4.14 -9.56
N GLY A 17 7.39 -4.42 -10.47
CA GLY A 17 7.31 -3.74 -11.76
C GLY A 17 7.13 -2.22 -11.63
N VAL A 18 6.36 -1.76 -10.64
CA VAL A 18 6.25 -0.32 -10.33
C VAL A 18 7.57 0.25 -9.82
N VAL A 19 8.25 -0.45 -8.91
CA VAL A 19 9.56 -0.05 -8.37
C VAL A 19 10.59 0.05 -9.50
N ASP A 20 10.68 -0.99 -10.34
CA ASP A 20 11.62 -1.05 -11.47
C ASP A 20 11.37 0.12 -12.44
N SER A 21 10.10 0.40 -12.78
CA SER A 21 9.76 1.55 -13.61
C SER A 21 10.11 2.88 -12.94
N PHE A 22 9.76 3.06 -11.67
CA PHE A 22 10.08 4.27 -10.90
C PHE A 22 11.57 4.57 -10.96
N ILE A 23 12.44 3.58 -10.71
CA ILE A 23 13.89 3.80 -10.62
C ILE A 23 14.60 3.76 -11.98
N SER A 24 13.93 3.34 -13.05
CA SER A 24 14.54 3.20 -14.39
C SER A 24 15.26 4.46 -14.89
N LYS A 25 14.75 5.64 -14.52
CA LYS A 25 15.33 6.96 -14.88
C LYS A 25 16.09 7.65 -13.73
N LEU A 26 16.21 6.98 -12.58
CA LEU A 26 16.90 7.48 -11.40
C LEU A 26 18.42 7.27 -11.47
N TYR A 27 18.86 6.17 -12.11
CA TYR A 27 20.28 5.86 -12.30
C TYR A 27 21.02 7.00 -13.02
N ASP A 28 22.18 7.34 -12.49
CA ASP A 28 23.04 8.42 -12.95
C ASP A 28 24.46 8.21 -12.40
N GLU A 29 25.48 8.79 -13.02
CA GLU A 29 26.88 8.69 -12.54
C GLU A 29 27.05 9.27 -11.12
N GLU A 30 26.18 10.20 -10.73
CA GLU A 30 26.21 10.83 -9.41
C GLU A 30 25.28 10.16 -8.39
N ILE A 31 24.49 9.15 -8.78
CA ILE A 31 23.46 8.51 -7.94
C ILE A 31 23.62 6.99 -7.95
N GLU A 32 23.99 6.45 -6.80
CA GLU A 32 24.02 5.02 -6.51
C GLU A 32 22.67 4.57 -5.93
N VAL A 33 22.12 3.46 -6.44
CA VAL A 33 20.82 2.94 -6.03
C VAL A 33 20.97 1.51 -5.54
N ASP A 34 20.77 1.30 -4.24
CA ASP A 34 20.76 -0.03 -3.63
C ASP A 34 19.33 -0.53 -3.53
N ILE A 35 19.06 -1.69 -4.12
CA ILE A 35 17.74 -2.30 -4.11
C ILE A 35 17.75 -3.49 -3.16
N LYS A 36 16.91 -3.45 -2.12
CA LYS A 36 16.76 -4.55 -1.16
C LYS A 36 15.31 -4.96 -1.03
N GLN A 37 15.06 -6.24 -1.26
CA GLN A 37 13.76 -6.84 -0.99
C GLN A 37 13.65 -7.18 0.49
N ILE A 38 12.57 -6.76 1.12
CA ILE A 38 12.21 -7.18 2.48
C ILE A 38 11.64 -8.60 2.39
N GLU A 39 12.31 -9.55 3.03
CA GLU A 39 11.93 -10.97 2.99
C GLU A 39 11.38 -11.43 4.34
N PRO A 40 10.10 -11.84 4.43
CA PRO A 40 9.60 -12.48 5.65
C PRO A 40 10.28 -13.83 5.86
N LEU A 41 10.57 -14.20 7.12
CA LEU A 41 11.17 -15.52 7.44
C LEU A 41 10.28 -16.68 6.96
N ARG A 42 8.96 -16.47 6.99
CA ARG A 42 7.97 -17.37 6.41
C ARG A 42 7.37 -16.70 5.18
N PRO A 43 7.71 -17.15 3.97
CA PRO A 43 7.14 -16.60 2.74
C PRO A 43 5.62 -16.69 2.72
N TYR A 44 4.98 -15.68 2.13
CA TYR A 44 3.55 -15.69 1.87
C TYR A 44 3.29 -16.25 0.46
N PRO A 45 2.39 -17.24 0.31
CA PRO A 45 2.19 -17.90 -0.97
C PRO A 45 1.57 -16.95 -1.99
N TYR A 46 1.86 -17.21 -3.27
CA TYR A 46 1.14 -16.60 -4.38
C TYR A 46 1.07 -17.60 -5.56
N PRO A 47 -0.12 -17.85 -6.15
CA PRO A 47 -1.42 -17.39 -5.68
C PRO A 47 -1.80 -17.97 -4.31
N TRP A 48 -2.75 -17.34 -3.64
CA TRP A 48 -3.15 -17.72 -2.29
C TRP A 48 -4.16 -18.87 -2.29
N ASN A 49 -4.02 -19.77 -1.31
CA ASN A 49 -5.18 -20.51 -0.82
C ASN A 49 -6.13 -19.56 -0.07
N PHE A 50 -7.44 -19.74 -0.24
CA PHE A 50 -8.45 -18.89 0.39
C PHE A 50 -8.29 -18.77 1.92
N TYR A 51 -8.11 -19.89 2.62
CA TYR A 51 -7.98 -19.85 4.07
C TYR A 51 -6.65 -19.24 4.50
N GLU A 52 -5.57 -19.42 3.76
CA GLU A 52 -4.29 -18.75 4.07
C GLU A 52 -4.39 -17.24 3.87
N PHE A 53 -5.07 -16.78 2.81
CA PHE A 53 -5.34 -15.36 2.58
C PHE A 53 -6.21 -14.77 3.71
N ALA A 54 -7.33 -15.42 4.03
CA ALA A 54 -8.24 -14.96 5.07
C ALA A 54 -7.58 -15.00 6.46
N ASP A 55 -6.71 -15.97 6.73
CA ASP A 55 -6.00 -16.11 8.01
C ASP A 55 -4.96 -15.01 8.24
N GLU A 56 -4.57 -14.26 7.21
CA GLU A 56 -3.72 -13.07 7.36
C GLU A 56 -4.51 -11.82 7.79
N PHE A 57 -5.82 -11.78 7.56
CA PHE A 57 -6.65 -10.60 7.82
C PHE A 57 -6.50 -10.05 9.24
N PRO A 58 -6.63 -10.85 10.33
CA PRO A 58 -6.60 -10.30 11.68
C PRO A 58 -5.24 -9.69 12.06
N GLU A 59 -4.15 -10.32 11.64
CA GLU A 59 -2.79 -9.86 11.90
C GLU A 59 -2.48 -8.57 11.12
N ALA A 60 -2.91 -8.48 9.85
CA ALA A 60 -2.73 -7.28 9.01
C ALA A 60 -3.52 -6.07 9.53
N VAL A 61 -4.80 -6.23 9.91
CA VAL A 61 -5.64 -5.10 10.36
C VAL A 61 -5.19 -4.53 11.71
N HIS A 62 -4.58 -5.38 12.55
CA HIS A 62 -4.01 -5.00 13.85
C HIS A 62 -2.55 -4.56 13.76
N MET A 63 -1.97 -4.53 12.55
CA MET A 63 -0.59 -4.10 12.31
C MET A 63 0.40 -4.93 13.13
N ASP A 64 0.18 -6.24 13.29
CA ASP A 64 1.07 -7.06 14.12
C ASP A 64 2.48 -7.10 13.53
N GLY A 65 2.57 -7.30 12.20
CA GLY A 65 3.82 -7.53 11.49
C GLY A 65 4.21 -9.01 11.47
N CYS A 66 5.35 -9.32 10.87
CA CYS A 66 5.97 -10.63 10.94
C CYS A 66 7.49 -10.49 11.10
N GLU A 67 8.17 -11.58 11.44
CA GLU A 67 9.63 -11.62 11.41
C GLU A 67 10.13 -11.58 9.97
N VAL A 68 11.21 -10.83 9.74
CA VAL A 68 11.86 -10.64 8.44
C VAL A 68 13.34 -10.94 8.59
N LYS A 69 14.00 -11.29 7.47
CA LYS A 69 15.46 -11.45 7.42
C LYS A 69 16.15 -10.10 7.68
N GLU A 70 17.39 -10.16 8.16
CA GLU A 70 18.27 -8.99 8.19
C GLU A 70 18.68 -8.61 6.77
N LEU A 71 18.75 -7.30 6.50
CA LEU A 71 19.27 -6.80 5.24
C LEU A 71 20.81 -6.84 5.26
N GLU A 72 21.38 -7.41 4.21
CA GLU A 72 22.83 -7.51 4.01
C GLU A 72 23.30 -6.50 2.96
N ASP A 73 24.62 -6.25 2.91
CA ASP A 73 25.30 -5.34 1.98
C ASP A 73 24.63 -3.95 1.88
N LEU A 74 24.44 -3.31 3.03
CA LEU A 74 23.99 -1.92 3.09
C LEU A 74 25.19 -0.98 3.11
N ALA A 75 25.09 0.15 2.41
CA ALA A 75 26.00 1.26 2.62
C ALA A 75 25.92 1.81 4.05
N ASP A 76 27.01 2.44 4.51
CA ASP A 76 27.09 3.08 5.83
C ASP A 76 26.00 4.15 6.04
N SER A 77 25.59 4.83 4.96
CA SER A 77 24.50 5.80 5.02
C SER A 77 23.85 6.01 3.65
N TYR A 78 22.56 6.39 3.68
CA TYR A 78 21.78 6.78 2.51
C TYR A 78 21.29 8.22 2.63
N ASP A 79 21.19 8.92 1.50
CA ASP A 79 20.61 10.26 1.39
C ASP A 79 19.08 10.22 1.36
N LEU A 80 18.50 9.14 0.80
CA LEU A 80 17.05 8.98 0.61
C LEU A 80 16.65 7.50 0.67
N ILE A 81 15.47 7.23 1.22
CA ILE A 81 14.83 5.90 1.16
C ILE A 81 13.58 5.95 0.28
N ILE A 82 13.46 5.02 -0.66
CA ILE A 82 12.22 4.73 -1.39
C ILE A 82 11.61 3.46 -0.80
N LEU A 83 10.43 3.56 -0.21
CA LEU A 83 9.74 2.44 0.44
C LEU A 83 8.51 2.02 -0.39
N GLY A 84 8.66 0.94 -1.13
CA GLY A 84 7.59 0.28 -1.89
C GLY A 84 6.76 -0.67 -1.01
N TYR A 85 5.44 -0.52 -1.01
CA TYR A 85 4.56 -1.47 -0.32
C TYR A 85 3.19 -1.64 -0.98
N THR A 86 2.51 -2.73 -0.61
CA THR A 86 1.13 -3.01 -1.01
C THR A 86 0.17 -2.90 0.18
N ILE A 87 -1.13 -2.80 -0.11
CA ILE A 87 -2.16 -2.71 0.92
C ILE A 87 -2.80 -4.07 1.15
N TRP A 88 -2.72 -4.57 2.38
CA TRP A 88 -3.38 -5.79 2.83
C TRP A 88 -4.46 -5.40 3.84
N PHE A 89 -5.72 -5.65 3.49
CA PHE A 89 -6.87 -5.41 4.36
C PHE A 89 -6.92 -3.98 4.97
N LEU A 90 -6.68 -2.96 4.14
CA LEU A 90 -6.64 -1.54 4.52
C LEU A 90 -5.48 -1.17 5.48
N SER A 91 -4.43 -1.98 5.50
CA SER A 91 -3.17 -1.75 6.21
C SER A 91 -1.98 -1.90 5.26
N PRO A 92 -0.80 -1.31 5.54
CA PRO A 92 0.44 -1.73 4.90
C PRO A 92 0.64 -3.25 5.04
N SER A 93 1.18 -3.89 4.00
CA SER A 93 1.40 -5.35 3.99
C SER A 93 2.24 -5.82 5.18
N THR A 94 1.90 -6.99 5.73
CA THR A 94 2.47 -7.50 6.98
C THR A 94 4.00 -7.58 7.02
N PRO A 95 4.71 -8.00 5.94
CA PRO A 95 6.18 -7.95 5.91
C PRO A 95 6.76 -6.55 6.09
N ILE A 96 6.13 -5.54 5.50
CA ILE A 96 6.56 -4.14 5.64
C ILE A 96 6.35 -3.65 7.07
N VAL A 97 5.21 -3.99 7.68
CA VAL A 97 4.96 -3.66 9.09
C VAL A 97 5.96 -4.35 10.01
N GLY A 98 6.26 -5.62 9.75
CA GLY A 98 7.26 -6.40 10.47
C GLY A 98 8.64 -5.76 10.41
N PHE A 99 9.10 -5.46 9.19
CA PHE A 99 10.36 -4.78 8.97
C PHE A 99 10.42 -3.41 9.65
N LEU A 100 9.42 -2.55 9.49
CA LEU A 100 9.41 -1.21 10.10
C LEU A 100 9.35 -1.23 11.63
N LYS A 101 9.02 -2.37 12.26
CA LYS A 101 9.08 -2.54 13.71
C LYS A 101 10.41 -3.13 14.21
N SER A 102 11.26 -3.61 13.31
CA SER A 102 12.55 -4.22 13.63
C SER A 102 13.58 -3.17 14.08
N ASP A 103 14.66 -3.64 14.74
CA ASP A 103 15.76 -2.76 15.15
C ASP A 103 16.62 -2.29 13.97
N GLN A 104 16.75 -3.09 12.90
CA GLN A 104 17.43 -2.65 11.68
C GLN A 104 16.72 -1.46 11.03
N ALA A 105 15.38 -1.45 10.98
CA ALA A 105 14.64 -0.32 10.43
C ALA A 105 14.86 0.96 11.25
N LYS A 106 14.94 0.86 12.59
CA LYS A 106 15.27 2.03 13.44
C LYS A 106 16.62 2.65 13.07
N LYS A 107 17.62 1.82 12.75
CA LYS A 107 18.95 2.31 12.33
C LYS A 107 18.91 2.91 10.93
N ILE A 108 18.25 2.23 9.99
CA ILE A 108 18.20 2.62 8.58
C ILE A 108 17.43 3.94 8.38
N PHE A 109 16.28 4.11 9.05
CA PHE A 109 15.32 5.18 8.77
C PHE A 109 15.53 6.45 9.57
N LYS A 110 16.33 6.41 10.64
CA LYS A 110 16.50 7.54 11.55
C LYS A 110 17.01 8.76 10.80
N ASP A 111 16.26 9.86 10.93
CA ASP A 111 16.55 11.17 10.32
C ASP A 111 16.67 11.12 8.78
N LYS A 112 16.10 10.10 8.13
CA LYS A 112 16.14 9.95 6.66
C LYS A 112 14.88 10.51 5.99
N PRO A 113 15.01 11.21 4.86
CA PRO A 113 13.88 11.50 4.01
C PRO A 113 13.39 10.21 3.33
N VAL A 114 12.07 10.06 3.24
CA VAL A 114 11.40 8.87 2.70
C VAL A 114 10.40 9.26 1.62
N VAL A 115 10.47 8.57 0.49
CA VAL A 115 9.42 8.52 -0.53
C VAL A 115 8.69 7.19 -0.38
N THR A 116 7.37 7.22 -0.23
CA THR A 116 6.56 6.00 -0.24
C THR A 116 6.02 5.71 -1.64
N LEU A 117 5.95 4.43 -2.02
CA LEU A 117 5.43 3.98 -3.30
C LEU A 117 4.43 2.85 -3.08
N ILE A 118 3.18 3.09 -3.44
CA ILE A 118 2.04 2.20 -3.21
C ILE A 118 1.55 1.65 -4.53
N ALA A 119 1.47 0.33 -4.62
CA ALA A 119 0.69 -0.37 -5.64
C ALA A 119 -0.53 -1.01 -4.98
N CYS A 120 -1.73 -0.55 -5.34
CA CYS A 120 -2.95 -0.96 -4.64
C CYS A 120 -4.16 -0.97 -5.54
N ARG A 121 -5.32 -1.27 -4.95
CA ARG A 121 -6.60 -1.31 -5.63
C ARG A 121 -7.23 0.07 -5.73
N ASP A 122 -7.73 0.60 -4.61
CA ASP A 122 -8.43 1.89 -4.56
C ASP A 122 -8.34 2.55 -3.18
N MET A 123 -8.52 1.76 -2.11
CA MET A 123 -8.48 2.22 -0.72
C MET A 123 -7.10 2.05 -0.09
N TRP A 124 -6.30 3.12 -0.10
CA TRP A 124 -4.94 3.14 0.46
C TRP A 124 -4.72 4.27 1.49
N VAL A 125 -5.67 5.20 1.63
CA VAL A 125 -5.48 6.44 2.39
C VAL A 125 -5.19 6.15 3.87
N LEU A 126 -5.99 5.30 4.51
CA LEU A 126 -5.80 4.96 5.92
C LEU A 126 -4.60 4.06 6.14
N ALA A 127 -4.23 3.25 5.14
CA ALA A 127 -2.98 2.52 5.19
C ALA A 127 -1.77 3.46 5.14
N GLN A 128 -1.84 4.54 4.36
CA GLN A 128 -0.80 5.58 4.34
C GLN A 128 -0.76 6.39 5.65
N GLU A 129 -1.90 6.67 6.29
CA GLU A 129 -1.88 7.29 7.62
C GLU A 129 -1.22 6.39 8.67
N LYS A 130 -1.43 5.07 8.61
CA LYS A 130 -0.69 4.10 9.44
C LYS A 130 0.81 4.10 9.10
N MET A 131 1.16 4.20 7.82
CA MET A 131 2.56 4.29 7.36
C MET A 131 3.25 5.55 7.90
N LYS A 132 2.57 6.71 7.85
CA LYS A 132 3.08 7.96 8.46
C LYS A 132 3.42 7.77 9.93
N ALA A 133 2.57 7.08 10.70
CA ALA A 133 2.84 6.78 12.10
C ALA A 133 4.05 5.83 12.27
N LEU A 134 4.16 4.79 11.45
CA LEU A 134 5.32 3.88 11.49
C LEU A 134 6.63 4.62 11.19
N LEU A 135 6.65 5.44 10.15
CA LEU A 135 7.83 6.26 9.78
C LEU A 135 8.16 7.29 10.86
N GLY A 136 7.15 7.94 11.44
CA GLY A 136 7.33 8.90 12.53
C GLY A 136 7.96 8.25 13.77
N ASN A 137 7.55 7.03 14.12
CA ASN A 137 8.15 6.27 15.23
C ASN A 137 9.61 5.89 14.98
N LEU A 138 10.04 5.84 13.73
CA LEU A 138 11.44 5.60 13.33
C LEU A 138 12.26 6.89 13.25
N GLY A 139 11.64 8.06 13.47
CA GLY A 139 12.29 9.36 13.26
C GLY A 139 12.54 9.69 11.79
N ALA A 140 11.82 9.05 10.87
CA ALA A 140 11.94 9.29 9.43
C ALA A 140 11.05 10.45 8.98
N LYS A 141 11.47 11.17 7.94
CA LYS A 141 10.72 12.29 7.36
C LYS A 141 10.08 11.85 6.04
N LEU A 142 8.78 11.60 6.05
CA LEU A 142 8.02 11.36 4.81
C LEU A 142 7.97 12.66 3.98
N ILE A 143 8.65 12.68 2.83
CA ILE A 143 8.68 13.84 1.94
C ILE A 143 7.73 13.67 0.76
N ASP A 144 7.52 12.44 0.28
CA ASP A 144 6.64 12.15 -0.84
C ASP A 144 5.88 10.81 -0.69
N ASN A 145 4.74 10.72 -1.35
CA ASN A 145 3.95 9.51 -1.52
C ASN A 145 3.54 9.38 -2.99
N VAL A 146 3.68 8.19 -3.54
CA VAL A 146 3.18 7.84 -4.87
C VAL A 146 2.20 6.69 -4.71
N ALA A 147 0.99 6.82 -5.22
CA ALA A 147 -0.05 5.79 -5.15
C ALA A 147 -0.63 5.49 -6.53
N LEU A 148 -0.29 4.31 -7.05
CA LEU A 148 -0.88 3.76 -8.26
C LEU A 148 -2.00 2.78 -7.88
N THR A 149 -3.14 2.94 -8.56
CA THR A 149 -4.39 2.24 -8.26
C THR A 149 -4.83 1.35 -9.42
N ASP A 150 -5.62 0.34 -9.09
CA ASP A 150 -6.16 -0.64 -10.03
C ASP A 150 -7.08 0.04 -11.07
N GLN A 151 -6.92 -0.38 -12.32
CA GLN A 151 -7.65 0.20 -13.45
C GLN A 151 -9.14 -0.16 -13.46
N GLY A 152 -9.51 -1.26 -12.81
CA GLY A 152 -10.86 -1.80 -12.80
C GLY A 152 -11.86 -1.00 -11.97
N LYS A 153 -11.39 -0.15 -11.03
CA LYS A 153 -12.13 0.81 -10.18
C LYS A 153 -13.52 0.37 -9.66
N GLY A 154 -13.72 0.47 -8.34
CA GLY A 154 -15.05 0.30 -7.75
C GLY A 154 -15.56 -1.15 -7.83
N ILE A 155 -16.73 -1.38 -8.45
CA ILE A 155 -17.45 -2.65 -8.33
C ILE A 155 -16.74 -3.83 -9.01
N TYR A 156 -16.08 -3.62 -10.16
CA TYR A 156 -15.39 -4.71 -10.88
C TYR A 156 -14.24 -5.29 -10.07
N SER A 157 -13.56 -4.43 -9.30
CA SER A 157 -12.43 -4.81 -8.46
C SER A 157 -12.79 -5.77 -7.32
N PHE A 158 -14.08 -5.88 -6.95
CA PHE A 158 -14.56 -6.90 -6.01
C PHE A 158 -14.53 -8.32 -6.58
N VAL A 159 -14.45 -8.46 -7.90
CA VAL A 159 -14.38 -9.77 -8.58
C VAL A 159 -12.98 -10.02 -9.14
N THR A 160 -12.40 -9.03 -9.83
CA THR A 160 -11.10 -9.19 -10.50
C THR A 160 -9.96 -9.38 -9.51
N THR A 161 -9.96 -8.69 -8.37
CA THR A 161 -8.89 -8.82 -7.36
C THR A 161 -8.90 -10.18 -6.66
N PRO A 162 -10.03 -10.69 -6.12
CA PRO A 162 -10.04 -12.05 -5.58
C PRO A 162 -9.66 -13.11 -6.61
N ARG A 163 -10.14 -13.00 -7.87
CA ARG A 163 -9.71 -13.91 -8.95
C ARG A 163 -8.20 -13.86 -9.11
N TRP A 164 -7.61 -12.68 -9.19
CA TRP A 164 -6.17 -12.52 -9.37
C TRP A 164 -5.35 -13.05 -8.19
N LEU A 165 -5.76 -12.78 -6.95
CA LEU A 165 -5.05 -13.24 -5.77
C LEU A 165 -5.15 -14.75 -5.53
N LEU A 166 -6.32 -15.35 -5.83
CA LEU A 166 -6.58 -16.77 -5.57
C LEU A 166 -6.18 -17.69 -6.73
N THR A 167 -6.11 -17.16 -7.96
CA THR A 167 -5.81 -17.98 -9.15
C THR A 167 -4.57 -17.55 -9.91
N GLY A 168 -4.00 -16.39 -9.60
CA GLY A 168 -2.87 -15.80 -10.34
C GLY A 168 -3.27 -15.13 -11.65
N LYS A 169 -4.54 -15.24 -12.08
CA LYS A 169 -4.99 -14.78 -13.39
C LYS A 169 -5.36 -13.29 -13.39
N LYS A 170 -4.59 -12.49 -14.13
CA LYS A 170 -4.73 -11.02 -14.25
C LYS A 170 -5.53 -10.58 -15.49
N ASP A 171 -5.64 -11.44 -16.49
CA ASP A 171 -6.33 -11.22 -17.78
C ASP A 171 -7.79 -10.75 -17.63
N ALA A 172 -8.24 -9.97 -18.61
CA ALA A 172 -9.65 -9.63 -18.77
C ALA A 172 -10.46 -10.90 -19.04
N PHE A 173 -11.70 -10.94 -18.54
CA PHE A 173 -12.62 -12.02 -18.83
C PHE A 173 -14.05 -11.49 -18.89
N TRP A 174 -14.84 -11.96 -19.86
CA TRP A 174 -16.20 -11.45 -20.11
C TRP A 174 -16.23 -9.92 -20.22
N PHE A 175 -16.93 -9.24 -19.30
CA PHE A 175 -17.01 -7.79 -19.20
C PHE A 175 -16.09 -7.20 -18.12
N PHE A 176 -15.33 -8.03 -17.40
CA PHE A 176 -14.41 -7.59 -16.37
C PHE A 176 -13.07 -7.19 -16.98
N PRO A 177 -12.56 -5.97 -16.68
CA PRO A 177 -11.24 -5.54 -17.15
C PRO A 177 -10.12 -6.36 -16.47
N PRO A 178 -8.88 -6.31 -16.97
CA PRO A 178 -7.77 -6.96 -16.31
C PRO A 178 -7.58 -6.41 -14.89
N ALA A 179 -7.23 -7.28 -13.94
CA ALA A 179 -6.94 -6.88 -12.56
C ALA A 179 -5.63 -6.08 -12.48
N GLY A 180 -5.42 -5.35 -11.39
CA GLY A 180 -4.19 -4.62 -11.10
C GLY A 180 -4.07 -3.26 -11.75
N ILE A 181 -2.89 -2.67 -11.61
CA ILE A 181 -2.53 -1.39 -12.24
C ILE A 181 -2.32 -1.64 -13.74
N SER A 182 -2.76 -0.68 -14.56
CA SER A 182 -2.57 -0.74 -16.01
C SER A 182 -1.07 -0.70 -16.37
N GLN A 183 -0.66 -1.38 -17.44
CA GLN A 183 0.75 -1.36 -17.85
C GLN A 183 1.23 0.07 -18.14
N ARG A 184 0.36 0.89 -18.75
CA ARG A 184 0.61 2.31 -18.99
C ARG A 184 0.94 3.06 -17.71
N ASP A 185 0.14 2.91 -16.65
CA ASP A 185 0.39 3.61 -15.39
C ASP A 185 1.70 3.12 -14.72
N ILE A 186 2.02 1.82 -14.87
CA ILE A 186 3.31 1.27 -14.42
C ILE A 186 4.46 1.92 -15.20
N ASP A 187 4.41 1.94 -16.53
CA ASP A 187 5.48 2.51 -17.38
C ASP A 187 5.68 4.01 -17.13
N GLU A 188 4.58 4.74 -16.97
CA GLU A 188 4.60 6.16 -16.67
C GLU A 188 5.14 6.47 -15.25
N ALA A 189 5.31 5.48 -14.36
CA ALA A 189 5.90 5.68 -13.03
C ALA A 189 7.36 6.17 -13.10
N SER A 190 8.06 5.90 -14.21
CA SER A 190 9.41 6.40 -14.48
C SER A 190 9.55 7.93 -14.40
N ARG A 191 8.45 8.68 -14.60
CA ARG A 191 8.43 10.16 -14.44
C ARG A 191 8.80 10.62 -13.03
N PHE A 192 8.49 9.81 -12.01
CA PHE A 192 8.80 10.15 -10.62
C PHE A 192 10.29 10.02 -10.35
N GLY A 193 10.93 8.95 -10.84
CA GLY A 193 12.39 8.80 -10.74
C GLY A 193 13.15 9.87 -11.52
N GLU A 194 12.63 10.28 -12.69
CA GLU A 194 13.23 11.38 -13.46
C GLU A 194 13.22 12.70 -12.69
N ARG A 195 12.08 13.06 -12.08
CA ARG A 195 11.99 14.26 -11.21
C ARG A 195 12.90 14.12 -9.99
N LEU A 196 12.92 12.95 -9.37
CA LEU A 196 13.71 12.70 -8.17
C LEU A 196 15.21 12.79 -8.45
N LYS A 197 15.68 12.30 -9.61
CA LYS A 197 17.07 12.43 -10.06
C LYS A 197 17.52 13.90 -10.09
N ILE A 198 16.74 14.75 -10.76
CA ILE A 198 17.04 16.20 -10.84
C ILE A 198 17.11 16.80 -9.44
N ALA A 199 16.12 16.49 -8.60
CA ALA A 199 16.03 17.00 -7.24
C ALA A 199 17.21 16.55 -6.34
N LEU A 200 17.68 15.32 -6.49
CA LEU A 200 18.82 14.78 -5.73
C LEU A 200 20.14 15.47 -6.11
N LYS A 201 20.35 15.79 -7.40
CA LYS A 201 21.51 16.58 -7.84
C LYS A 201 21.52 17.97 -7.19
N ASP A 202 20.35 18.56 -7.02
CA ASP A 202 20.14 19.85 -6.36
C ASP A 202 20.03 19.77 -4.81
N ASN A 203 20.29 18.60 -4.21
CA ASN A 203 20.17 18.36 -2.76
C ASN A 203 18.78 18.69 -2.16
N LYS A 204 17.71 18.61 -2.96
CA LYS A 204 16.34 19.00 -2.56
C LYS A 204 15.75 18.08 -1.49
N GLU A 205 16.21 16.84 -1.40
CA GLU A 205 15.79 15.89 -0.36
C GLU A 205 16.09 16.41 1.06
N LYS A 206 17.15 17.22 1.21
CA LYS A 206 17.55 17.81 2.51
C LYS A 206 16.59 18.89 3.00
N GLU A 207 15.88 19.56 2.09
CA GLU A 207 14.86 20.53 2.47
C GLU A 207 13.67 19.84 3.17
N GLY A 208 13.49 18.55 2.89
CA GLY A 208 12.36 17.73 3.33
C GLY A 208 11.00 18.35 2.99
N LYS A 209 10.94 18.97 1.82
CA LYS A 209 9.70 19.37 1.15
C LYS A 209 9.36 18.34 0.07
N PRO A 210 8.10 18.26 -0.35
CA PRO A 210 7.69 17.33 -1.40
C PRO A 210 8.31 17.70 -2.75
N ILE A 211 8.84 16.71 -3.45
CA ILE A 211 9.53 16.81 -4.74
C ILE A 211 8.58 16.40 -5.89
N LEU A 212 7.63 15.50 -5.61
CA LEU A 212 6.78 14.85 -6.61
C LEU A 212 5.39 15.50 -6.77
N GLN A 213 5.20 16.70 -6.21
CA GLN A 213 3.99 17.50 -6.42
C GLN A 213 3.75 17.78 -7.90
N ASN A 214 2.47 17.89 -8.27
CA ASN A 214 2.02 18.19 -9.63
C ASN A 214 2.38 17.14 -10.71
N LEU A 215 2.78 15.93 -10.31
CA LEU A 215 3.04 14.81 -11.24
C LEU A 215 1.94 13.74 -11.25
N GLY A 216 0.81 14.02 -10.60
CA GLY A 216 -0.24 13.03 -10.38
C GLY A 216 0.29 11.83 -9.56
N ALA A 217 1.21 12.08 -8.63
CA ALA A 217 1.77 11.08 -7.72
C ALA A 217 0.70 10.46 -6.84
N VAL A 218 -0.30 11.25 -6.46
CA VAL A 218 -1.41 10.83 -5.63
C VAL A 218 -2.72 11.33 -6.23
N ASN A 219 -3.69 10.44 -6.39
CA ASN A 219 -5.06 10.79 -6.76
C ASN A 219 -6.00 10.15 -5.75
N VAL A 220 -6.55 10.97 -4.84
CA VAL A 220 -7.51 10.50 -3.83
C VAL A 220 -8.93 10.65 -4.39
N ASP A 221 -9.74 9.60 -4.27
CA ASP A 221 -11.20 9.72 -4.43
C ASP A 221 -11.81 10.02 -3.06
N GLY A 222 -12.26 11.27 -2.86
CA GLY A 222 -12.85 11.73 -1.62
C GLY A 222 -14.05 10.89 -1.17
N LYS A 223 -14.77 10.27 -2.12
CA LYS A 223 -15.97 9.47 -1.86
C LYS A 223 -15.65 8.15 -1.17
N LEU A 224 -14.43 7.63 -1.35
CA LEU A 224 -14.00 6.37 -0.76
C LEU A 224 -13.53 6.53 0.69
N ILE A 225 -13.01 7.70 1.08
CA ILE A 225 -12.43 7.95 2.40
C ILE A 225 -13.40 7.56 3.52
N ALA A 226 -14.65 8.01 3.47
CA ALA A 226 -15.63 7.67 4.50
C ALA A 226 -15.97 6.17 4.51
N SER A 227 -15.94 5.50 3.35
CA SER A 227 -16.12 4.03 3.29
C SER A 227 -14.93 3.32 3.91
N GLU A 228 -13.72 3.78 3.62
CA GLU A 228 -12.47 3.23 4.13
C GLU A 228 -12.38 3.36 5.66
N ILE A 229 -12.84 4.49 6.23
CA ILE A 229 -12.92 4.70 7.69
C ILE A 229 -13.86 3.68 8.35
N ILE A 230 -15.06 3.50 7.80
CA ILE A 230 -16.04 2.54 8.33
C ILE A 230 -15.51 1.12 8.21
N ALA A 231 -15.01 0.76 7.03
CA ALA A 231 -14.44 -0.55 6.76
C ALA A 231 -13.24 -0.86 7.67
N THR A 232 -12.36 0.12 7.91
CA THR A 232 -11.22 -0.05 8.82
C THR A 232 -11.66 -0.29 10.26
N ARG A 233 -12.68 0.45 10.75
CA ARG A 233 -13.23 0.24 12.10
C ARG A 233 -13.86 -1.13 12.25
N SER A 234 -14.73 -1.51 11.29
CA SER A 234 -15.37 -2.83 11.26
C SER A 234 -14.32 -3.94 11.19
N SER A 235 -13.30 -3.78 10.35
CA SER A 235 -12.22 -4.76 10.18
C SER A 235 -11.41 -4.96 11.44
N LYS A 236 -11.12 -3.88 12.20
CA LYS A 236 -10.46 -3.99 13.51
C LYS A 236 -11.30 -4.78 14.52
N ILE A 237 -12.61 -4.57 14.56
CA ILE A 237 -13.52 -5.30 15.47
C ILE A 237 -13.52 -6.79 15.10
N TRP A 238 -13.78 -7.11 13.83
CA TRP A 238 -13.77 -8.48 13.35
C TRP A 238 -12.42 -9.16 13.53
N GLY A 239 -11.31 -8.46 13.27
CA GLY A 239 -9.97 -8.98 13.54
C GLY A 239 -9.76 -9.36 15.01
N LYS A 240 -10.30 -8.59 15.96
CA LYS A 240 -10.24 -8.96 17.40
C LYS A 240 -11.08 -10.21 17.67
N ILE A 241 -12.32 -10.24 17.17
CA ILE A 241 -13.23 -11.38 17.36
C ILE A 241 -12.58 -12.66 16.82
N ILE A 242 -12.06 -12.64 15.59
CA ILE A 242 -11.43 -13.81 14.96
C ILE A 242 -10.19 -14.28 15.74
N LYS A 243 -9.41 -13.36 16.31
CA LYS A 243 -8.29 -13.73 17.20
C LYS A 243 -8.75 -14.48 18.47
N LEU A 244 -9.95 -14.23 18.97
CA LEU A 244 -10.53 -14.97 20.12
C LEU A 244 -10.87 -16.43 19.78
N PHE A 245 -11.19 -16.72 18.51
CA PHE A 245 -11.46 -18.09 18.07
C PHE A 245 -10.22 -18.98 18.04
N GLY A 246 -9.01 -18.41 18.06
CA GLY A 246 -7.78 -19.19 18.19
C GLY A 246 -6.56 -18.53 17.54
N LYS A 247 -5.41 -19.20 17.69
CA LYS A 247 -4.15 -18.80 17.05
C LYS A 247 -4.23 -18.94 15.53
N LYS A 248 -3.36 -18.22 14.83
CA LYS A 248 -3.19 -18.31 13.36
C LYS A 248 -3.04 -19.78 12.94
N ARG A 249 -3.68 -20.17 11.83
CA ARG A 249 -3.75 -21.54 11.28
C ARG A 249 -4.47 -22.61 12.12
N SER A 250 -5.03 -22.27 13.28
CA SER A 250 -5.80 -23.22 14.10
C SER A 250 -7.18 -23.53 13.52
N PHE A 251 -7.80 -24.64 13.95
CA PHE A 251 -9.15 -25.01 13.53
C PHE A 251 -10.19 -23.97 13.96
N GLY A 252 -10.16 -23.52 15.23
CA GLY A 252 -11.08 -22.48 15.71
C GLY A 252 -10.96 -21.19 14.91
N ARG A 253 -9.73 -20.79 14.56
CA ARG A 253 -9.48 -19.65 13.68
C ARG A 253 -10.18 -19.81 12.32
N ARG A 254 -10.16 -20.99 11.69
CA ARG A 254 -10.90 -21.25 10.43
C ARG A 254 -12.41 -21.09 10.59
N VAL A 255 -12.98 -21.48 11.73
CA VAL A 255 -14.42 -21.26 12.03
C VAL A 255 -14.71 -19.75 12.07
N GLY A 256 -13.94 -18.99 12.83
CA GLY A 256 -14.09 -17.52 12.89
C GLY A 256 -13.95 -16.83 11.53
N LEU A 257 -12.98 -17.27 10.71
CA LEU A 257 -12.79 -16.77 9.35
C LEU A 257 -13.96 -17.11 8.43
N THR A 258 -14.55 -18.30 8.56
CA THR A 258 -15.71 -18.71 7.76
C THR A 258 -16.92 -17.84 8.10
N LEU A 259 -17.18 -17.59 9.39
CA LEU A 259 -18.24 -16.67 9.83
C LEU A 259 -18.02 -15.26 9.29
N TYR A 260 -16.79 -14.75 9.37
CA TYR A 260 -16.45 -13.44 8.83
C TYR A 260 -16.62 -13.36 7.31
N SER A 261 -16.24 -14.42 6.58
CA SER A 261 -16.39 -14.48 5.13
C SER A 261 -17.87 -14.47 4.72
N ILE A 262 -18.72 -15.21 5.41
CA ILE A 262 -20.18 -15.18 5.21
C ILE A 262 -20.72 -13.77 5.49
N PHE A 263 -20.31 -13.15 6.60
CA PHE A 263 -20.67 -11.77 6.92
C PHE A 263 -20.27 -10.78 5.82
N LEU A 264 -19.05 -10.88 5.28
CA LEU A 264 -18.58 -10.02 4.19
C LEU A 264 -19.39 -10.21 2.91
N VAL A 265 -19.67 -11.45 2.53
CA VAL A 265 -20.49 -11.75 1.35
C VAL A 265 -21.88 -11.12 1.51
N LEU A 266 -22.54 -11.33 2.65
CA LEU A 266 -23.83 -10.72 2.94
C LEU A 266 -23.75 -9.19 2.89
N LEU A 267 -22.72 -8.58 3.48
CA LEU A 267 -22.52 -7.13 3.48
C LEU A 267 -22.35 -6.56 2.06
N VAL A 268 -21.61 -7.27 1.19
CA VAL A 268 -21.40 -6.86 -0.21
C VAL A 268 -22.71 -6.91 -0.99
N PHE A 269 -23.55 -7.93 -0.79
CA PHE A 269 -24.81 -8.05 -1.53
C PHE A 269 -25.97 -7.22 -0.97
N THR A 270 -25.90 -6.78 0.30
CA THR A 270 -26.99 -6.04 0.95
C THR A 270 -26.65 -4.56 1.19
N ILE A 271 -25.57 -4.29 1.92
CA ILE A 271 -25.26 -2.96 2.45
C ILE A 271 -24.51 -2.12 1.42
N VAL A 272 -23.63 -2.70 0.60
CA VAL A 272 -22.85 -1.94 -0.39
C VAL A 272 -23.73 -1.25 -1.44
N PRO A 273 -24.71 -1.93 -2.08
CA PRO A 273 -25.62 -1.28 -3.03
C PRO A 273 -26.41 -0.13 -2.39
N LEU A 274 -26.93 -0.35 -1.17
CA LEU A 274 -27.64 0.67 -0.41
C LEU A 274 -26.75 1.89 -0.14
N ASN A 275 -25.51 1.67 0.30
CA ASN A 275 -24.55 2.73 0.58
C ASN A 275 -24.18 3.52 -0.67
N ILE A 276 -24.01 2.86 -1.83
CA ILE A 276 -23.75 3.52 -3.10
C ILE A 276 -24.90 4.45 -3.46
N MET A 277 -26.16 3.99 -3.30
CA MET A 277 -27.35 4.79 -3.58
C MET A 277 -27.45 6.01 -2.65
N VAL A 278 -27.30 5.82 -1.34
CA VAL A 278 -27.34 6.91 -0.34
C VAL A 278 -26.22 7.92 -0.59
N ARG A 279 -25.00 7.46 -0.88
CA ARG A 279 -23.86 8.35 -1.15
C ARG A 279 -24.02 9.11 -2.44
N LYS A 280 -24.61 8.53 -3.48
CA LYS A 280 -24.89 9.25 -4.72
C LYS A 280 -25.76 10.48 -4.46
N LEU A 281 -26.71 10.39 -3.52
CA LEU A 281 -27.55 11.51 -3.09
C LEU A 281 -26.79 12.52 -2.21
N LEU A 282 -26.08 12.05 -1.18
CA LEU A 282 -25.38 12.92 -0.23
C LEU A 282 -24.18 13.66 -0.86
N ASN A 283 -23.45 13.01 -1.77
CA ASN A 283 -22.25 13.59 -2.38
C ASN A 283 -22.55 14.80 -3.28
N ILE A 284 -23.79 14.94 -3.76
CA ILE A 284 -24.23 16.13 -4.52
C ILE A 284 -24.08 17.39 -3.66
N PHE A 285 -24.37 17.28 -2.37
CA PHE A 285 -24.39 18.39 -1.41
C PHE A 285 -23.09 18.54 -0.61
N GLN A 286 -22.11 17.64 -0.78
CA GLN A 286 -20.88 17.61 0.01
C GLN A 286 -19.60 17.84 -0.80
N LYS A 287 -19.70 18.40 -2.02
CA LYS A 287 -18.57 18.56 -2.94
C LYS A 287 -17.36 19.27 -2.31
N GLU A 288 -17.59 20.34 -1.56
CA GLU A 288 -16.51 21.09 -0.89
C GLU A 288 -15.81 20.28 0.19
N LYS A 289 -16.58 19.51 0.97
CA LYS A 289 -16.06 18.61 2.00
C LYS A 289 -15.25 17.47 1.39
N LEU A 290 -15.68 16.92 0.25
CA LEU A 290 -14.93 15.88 -0.45
C LEU A 290 -13.61 16.45 -0.98
N ARG A 291 -13.64 17.63 -1.60
CA ARG A 291 -12.44 18.30 -2.11
C ARG A 291 -11.44 18.63 -0.99
N SER A 292 -11.90 19.09 0.16
CA SER A 292 -11.01 19.38 1.29
C SER A 292 -10.36 18.11 1.86
N LEU A 293 -11.08 16.99 1.88
CA LEU A 293 -10.52 15.69 2.24
C LEU A 293 -9.50 15.21 1.20
N GLU A 294 -9.78 15.35 -0.09
CA GLU A 294 -8.84 15.02 -1.17
C GLU A 294 -7.53 15.81 -0.99
N ILE A 295 -7.60 17.14 -0.87
CA ILE A 295 -6.43 17.99 -0.65
C ILE A 295 -5.65 17.58 0.61
N LYS A 296 -6.36 17.21 1.69
CA LYS A 296 -5.73 16.78 2.93
C LYS A 296 -4.93 15.49 2.74
N TYR A 297 -5.53 14.47 2.11
CA TYR A 297 -4.94 13.13 2.02
C TYR A 297 -4.05 12.95 0.78
N GLU A 298 -4.09 13.86 -0.18
CA GLU A 298 -3.11 13.93 -1.27
C GLU A 298 -1.72 14.40 -0.78
N LYS A 299 -1.64 15.08 0.37
CA LYS A 299 -0.35 15.46 0.97
C LYS A 299 0.47 14.23 1.39
N PRO A 300 1.79 14.23 1.14
CA PRO A 300 2.61 15.39 0.70
C PRO A 300 2.64 15.69 -0.81
N SER A 301 2.44 14.71 -1.69
CA SER A 301 2.73 14.80 -3.14
C SER A 301 1.50 15.09 -4.00
N GLY A 302 0.55 15.84 -3.44
CA GLY A 302 -0.71 16.13 -4.09
C GLY A 302 -0.58 17.00 -5.34
N ARG A 303 -1.75 17.29 -5.91
CA ARG A 303 -1.94 18.31 -6.95
C ARG A 303 -1.70 19.72 -6.42
#